data_AF-A0A5C8GK93-F1
#
_entry.id   AF-A0A5C8GK93-F1
#
_cell.length_a   1.000
_cell.length_b   1.000
_cell.length_c   1.000
_cell.angle_alpha   90.00
_cell.angle_beta   90.00
_cell.angle_gamma   90.00
#
_symmetry.space_group_name_H-M   'P 1'
#
loop_
_entity.id
_entity.type
_entity.pdbx_description
1 polymer ?
#
loop_
_entity_poly.entity_id
_entity_poly.type
_entity_poly.pdbx_seq_one_letter_code
_entity_poly.pdbx_strand_id
1 'polypeptide(L)'
;MSFQIFLGFIVACYLCYYLGTVAYDLLANRKRATSEDDKVQEEAIDISDEVREFTPILITRPIINKQKTAALKRKQTAELLMTGGIEVNNLLVKVEDLSKDGENSELGSLLAKWKEFDPERGDISP
;
A
#
# COMPACT_ATOMS: atom_id res chain seq x y z
N MET A 1 1.30 2.34 -62.34
CA MET A 1 0.30 2.34 -61.25
C MET A 1 -0.40 3.68 -61.26
N SER A 2 -1.74 3.71 -61.34
CA SER A 2 -2.50 4.95 -61.31
C SER A 2 -2.32 5.63 -59.95
N PHE A 3 -1.92 6.91 -59.95
CA PHE A 3 -1.68 7.73 -58.75
C PHE A 3 -2.84 7.67 -57.73
N GLN A 4 -4.07 7.52 -58.22
CA GLN A 4 -5.28 7.36 -57.43
C GLN A 4 -5.28 6.08 -56.56
N ILE A 5 -4.69 4.98 -57.06
CA ILE A 5 -4.54 3.72 -56.30
C ILE A 5 -3.48 3.91 -55.19
N PHE A 6 -2.37 4.59 -55.51
CA PHE A 6 -1.32 4.87 -54.53
C PHE A 6 -1.81 5.78 -53.40
N LEU A 7 -2.53 6.84 -53.74
CA LEU A 7 -3.09 7.77 -52.75
C LEU A 7 -4.21 7.11 -51.93
N GLY A 8 -5.05 6.27 -52.56
CA GLY A 8 -6.05 5.47 -51.86
C GLY A 8 -5.42 4.48 -50.86
N PHE A 9 -4.31 3.84 -51.23
CA PHE A 9 -3.58 2.94 -50.33
C PHE A 9 -3.04 3.67 -49.10
N ILE A 10 -2.43 4.84 -49.28
CA ILE A 10 -1.92 5.65 -48.16
C ILE A 10 -3.04 6.07 -47.21
N VAL A 11 -4.16 6.54 -47.73
CA VAL A 11 -5.31 6.96 -46.91
C VAL A 11 -5.92 5.75 -46.18
N ALA A 12 -6.01 4.59 -46.83
CA ALA A 12 -6.50 3.36 -46.22
C ALA A 12 -5.56 2.88 -45.09
N CYS A 13 -4.24 2.90 -45.30
CA CYS A 13 -3.27 2.56 -44.26
C CYS A 13 -3.35 3.52 -43.07
N TYR A 14 -3.54 4.82 -43.32
CA TYR A 14 -3.72 5.82 -42.27
C TYR A 14 -4.99 5.55 -41.45
N LEU A 15 -6.12 5.26 -42.11
CA LEU A 15 -7.35 4.86 -41.42
C LEU A 15 -7.16 3.59 -40.58
N CYS A 16 -6.52 2.56 -41.13
CA CYS A 16 -6.23 1.32 -40.41
C CYS A 16 -5.31 1.55 -39.20
N TYR A 17 -4.36 2.48 -39.28
CA TYR A 17 -3.48 2.83 -38.16
C TYR A 17 -4.27 3.37 -36.96
N TYR A 18 -5.17 4.35 -37.18
CA TYR A 18 -5.99 4.90 -36.09
C TYR A 18 -7.07 3.95 -35.59
N LEU A 19 -7.67 3.15 -36.48
CA LEU A 19 -8.62 2.12 -36.04
C LEU A 19 -7.92 1.03 -35.23
N GLY A 20 -6.71 0.66 -35.62
CA GLY A 20 -5.87 -0.30 -34.91
C GLY A 20 -5.47 0.18 -33.52
N THR A 21 -5.11 1.46 -33.35
CA THR A 21 -4.76 2.01 -32.02
C THR A 21 -5.97 2.03 -31.09
N VAL A 22 -7.15 2.44 -31.57
CA VAL A 22 -8.39 2.42 -30.77
C VAL A 22 -8.79 0.99 -30.38
N ALA A 23 -8.71 0.04 -31.32
CA ALA A 23 -9.00 -1.36 -31.04
C ALA A 23 -7.98 -1.98 -30.06
N TYR A 24 -6.71 -1.62 -30.18
CA TYR A 24 -5.66 -2.08 -29.28
C TYR A 24 -5.88 -1.56 -27.85
N ASP A 25 -6.26 -0.30 -27.68
CA ASP A 25 -6.58 0.27 -26.37
C ASP A 25 -7.78 -0.44 -25.72
N LEU A 26 -8.83 -0.71 -26.49
CA LEU A 26 -10.00 -1.47 -26.02
C LEU A 26 -9.64 -2.91 -25.63
N LEU A 27 -8.80 -3.60 -26.42
CA LEU A 27 -8.34 -4.96 -26.13
C LEU A 27 -7.41 -5.01 -24.93
N ALA A 28 -6.46 -4.07 -24.82
CA ALA A 28 -5.54 -3.98 -23.69
C ALA A 28 -6.29 -3.66 -22.38
N ASN A 29 -7.29 -2.78 -22.43
CA ASN A 29 -8.14 -2.49 -21.28
C ASN A 29 -9.01 -3.70 -20.90
N ARG A 30 -9.55 -4.42 -21.89
CA ARG A 30 -10.29 -5.67 -21.65
C ARG A 30 -9.42 -6.74 -21.00
N LYS A 31 -8.17 -6.92 -21.45
CA LYS A 31 -7.23 -7.89 -20.85
C LYS A 31 -6.91 -7.57 -19.39
N ARG A 32 -6.80 -6.28 -19.03
CA ARG A 32 -6.64 -5.85 -17.63
C ARG A 32 -7.87 -6.16 -16.79
N ALA A 33 -9.06 -5.87 -17.30
CA ALA A 33 -10.31 -6.20 -16.63
C ALA A 33 -10.47 -7.72 -16.41
N THR A 34 -10.12 -8.55 -17.41
CA THR A 34 -10.17 -10.01 -17.25
C THR A 34 -9.10 -10.52 -16.29
N SER A 35 -7.89 -9.93 -16.27
CA SER A 35 -6.84 -10.34 -15.30
C SER A 35 -7.15 -9.96 -13.85
N GLU A 36 -8.00 -8.94 -13.64
CA GLU A 36 -8.46 -8.56 -12.29
C GLU A 36 -9.62 -9.46 -11.84
N ASP A 37 -10.51 -9.84 -12.75
CA ASP A 37 -11.60 -10.81 -12.49
C ASP A 37 -11.07 -12.23 -12.21
N ASP A 38 -9.99 -12.65 -12.91
CA ASP A 38 -9.32 -13.94 -12.68
C ASP A 38 -8.56 -14.00 -11.34
N LYS A 39 -8.23 -12.83 -10.75
CA LYS A 39 -7.62 -12.73 -9.41
C LYS A 39 -8.67 -12.64 -8.29
N VAL A 40 -9.92 -12.29 -8.62
CA VAL A 40 -11.05 -12.18 -7.67
C VAL A 40 -11.82 -13.50 -7.54
N GLN A 41 -11.59 -14.46 -8.43
CA GLN A 41 -11.96 -15.86 -8.21
C GLN A 41 -11.00 -16.52 -7.22
N GLU A 42 -10.95 -16.03 -5.98
CA GLU A 42 -10.66 -16.90 -4.86
C GLU A 42 -11.82 -17.90 -4.81
N GLU A 43 -11.62 -19.10 -5.35
CA GLU A 43 -12.52 -20.23 -5.14
C GLU A 43 -12.85 -20.26 -3.65
N ALA A 44 -14.11 -20.02 -3.30
CA ALA A 44 -14.55 -20.08 -1.92
C ALA A 44 -14.32 -21.51 -1.43
N ILE A 45 -13.19 -21.73 -0.76
CA ILE A 45 -12.79 -23.03 -0.23
C ILE A 45 -13.83 -23.38 0.85
N ASP A 46 -14.72 -24.30 0.53
CA ASP A 46 -15.71 -24.80 1.47
C ASP A 46 -15.01 -25.74 2.46
N ILE A 47 -14.73 -25.22 3.65
CA ILE A 47 -14.08 -25.94 4.75
C ILE A 47 -15.06 -26.67 5.68
N SER A 48 -16.33 -26.80 5.27
CA SER A 48 -17.39 -27.33 6.15
C SER A 48 -17.16 -28.78 6.58
N ASP A 49 -16.54 -29.59 5.72
CA ASP A 49 -16.26 -31.00 6.01
C ASP A 49 -15.01 -31.16 6.90
N GLU A 50 -13.97 -30.34 6.69
CA GLU A 50 -12.75 -30.32 7.50
C GLU A 50 -13.02 -29.88 8.95
N VAL A 51 -13.95 -28.93 9.13
CA VAL A 51 -14.36 -28.46 10.47
C VAL A 51 -15.07 -29.57 11.25
N ARG A 52 -15.78 -30.48 10.57
CA ARG A 52 -16.48 -31.59 11.22
C ARG A 52 -15.52 -32.66 11.77
N GLU A 53 -14.37 -32.84 11.13
CA GLU A 53 -13.33 -33.80 11.57
C GLU A 53 -12.32 -33.20 12.56
N PHE A 54 -12.35 -31.87 12.79
CA PHE A 54 -11.41 -31.23 13.70
C PHE A 54 -11.62 -31.67 15.16
N THR A 55 -10.68 -32.46 15.68
CA THR A 55 -10.61 -32.84 17.09
C THR A 55 -9.58 -31.96 17.80
N PRO A 56 -9.99 -30.98 18.62
CA PRO A 56 -9.04 -30.08 19.29
C PRO A 56 -8.20 -30.87 20.30
N ILE A 57 -6.89 -30.90 20.09
CA ILE A 57 -5.94 -31.46 21.06
C ILE A 57 -5.60 -30.36 22.07
N LEU A 58 -6.00 -30.56 23.33
CA LEU A 58 -5.62 -29.70 24.45
C LEU A 58 -4.14 -29.91 24.81
N ILE A 59 -3.28 -29.05 24.27
CA ILE A 59 -1.84 -29.05 24.62
C ILE A 59 -1.65 -28.24 25.90
N THR A 60 -1.75 -28.90 27.05
CA THR A 60 -1.42 -28.29 28.35
C THR A 60 0.10 -28.24 28.50
N ARG A 61 0.73 -27.12 28.14
CA ARG A 61 2.15 -26.91 28.48
C ARG A 61 2.26 -26.78 30.01
N PRO A 62 3.14 -27.54 30.68
CA PRO A 62 3.40 -27.30 32.09
C PRO A 62 3.92 -25.87 32.24
N ILE A 63 3.32 -25.11 33.18
CA ILE A 63 3.69 -23.74 33.49
C ILE A 63 5.06 -23.79 34.17
N ILE A 64 6.12 -23.89 33.37
CA ILE A 64 7.47 -23.63 33.83
C ILE A 64 7.56 -22.12 34.01
N ASN A 65 8.08 -21.67 35.15
CA ASN A 65 8.23 -20.28 35.61
C ASN A 65 8.72 -19.23 34.57
N LYS A 66 9.17 -19.66 33.39
CA LYS A 66 9.49 -18.86 32.20
C LYS A 66 8.28 -18.12 31.61
N GLN A 67 7.04 -18.55 31.87
CA GLN A 67 5.83 -17.91 31.31
C GLN A 67 5.50 -16.56 31.97
N LYS A 68 5.75 -16.40 33.28
CA LYS A 68 5.59 -15.10 33.97
C LYS A 68 6.59 -14.07 33.45
N THR A 69 7.83 -14.49 33.20
CA THR A 69 8.87 -13.63 32.61
C THR A 69 8.53 -13.26 31.15
N ALA A 70 7.97 -14.18 30.37
CA ALA A 70 7.55 -13.92 28.99
C ALA A 70 6.30 -13.05 28.88
N ALA A 71 5.37 -13.14 29.84
CA ALA A 71 4.20 -12.26 29.92
C ALA A 71 4.58 -10.85 30.39
N LEU A 72 5.52 -10.73 31.35
CA LEU A 72 6.08 -9.44 31.76
C LEU A 72 6.85 -8.78 30.62
N LYS A 73 7.68 -9.55 29.89
CA LYS A 73 8.35 -9.07 28.67
C LYS A 73 7.36 -8.62 27.61
N ARG A 74 6.28 -9.36 27.35
CA ARG A 74 5.24 -8.92 26.40
C ARG A 74 4.51 -7.65 26.84
N LYS A 75 4.24 -7.47 28.13
CA LYS A 75 3.67 -6.21 28.65
C LYS A 75 4.66 -5.04 28.50
N GLN A 76 5.93 -5.25 28.80
CA GLN A 76 6.99 -4.26 28.56
C GLN A 76 7.21 -3.98 27.07
N THR A 77 7.13 -4.99 26.19
CA THR A 77 7.23 -4.81 24.73
C THR A 77 5.99 -4.14 24.13
N ALA A 78 4.80 -4.33 24.71
CA ALA A 78 3.60 -3.62 24.31
C ALA A 78 3.59 -2.16 24.79
N GLU A 79 4.19 -1.87 25.95
CA GLU A 79 4.44 -0.51 26.44
C GLU A 79 5.57 0.18 25.65
N LEU A 80 6.54 -0.59 25.15
CA LEU A 80 7.63 -0.17 24.24
C LEU A 80 7.27 -0.40 22.77
N LEU A 81 6.07 -0.01 22.34
CA LEU A 81 5.80 0.14 20.91
C LEU A 81 6.69 1.25 20.36
N MET A 82 7.87 0.85 19.88
CA MET A 82 8.85 1.66 19.17
C MET A 82 8.33 2.06 17.78
N THR A 83 7.17 2.69 17.72
CA THR A 83 6.59 3.24 16.47
C THR A 83 7.11 4.65 16.18
N GLY A 84 7.89 5.24 17.10
CA GLY A 84 8.23 6.66 17.05
C GLY A 84 6.99 7.56 17.10
N GLY A 85 5.82 7.01 17.42
CA GLY A 85 4.55 7.71 17.43
C GLY A 85 4.42 8.61 18.66
N ILE A 86 3.95 9.82 18.45
CA ILE A 86 3.59 10.74 19.52
C ILE A 86 2.17 10.44 20.03
N GLU A 87 1.97 10.52 21.35
CA GLU A 87 0.64 10.40 21.94
C GLU A 87 -0.27 11.55 21.50
N VAL A 88 -1.54 11.27 21.21
CA VAL A 88 -2.51 12.27 20.69
C VAL A 88 -2.63 13.48 21.61
N ASN A 89 -2.67 13.27 22.93
CA ASN A 89 -2.76 14.37 23.89
C ASN A 89 -1.55 15.31 23.82
N ASN A 90 -0.36 14.74 23.60
CA ASN A 90 0.87 15.51 23.42
C ASN A 90 0.91 16.21 22.06
N LEU A 91 0.38 15.55 21.01
CA LEU A 91 0.24 16.16 19.68
C LEU A 91 -0.63 17.42 19.72
N LEU A 92 -1.75 17.39 20.45
CA LEU A 92 -2.66 18.54 20.56
C LEU A 92 -1.97 19.78 21.14
N VAL A 93 -1.12 19.60 22.16
CA VAL A 93 -0.33 20.70 22.74
C VAL A 93 0.64 21.27 21.71
N LYS A 94 1.39 20.41 21.00
CA LYS A 94 2.34 20.87 19.98
C LYS A 94 1.68 21.58 18.80
N VAL A 95 0.46 21.18 18.43
CA VAL A 95 -0.33 21.85 17.37
C VAL A 95 -0.82 23.22 17.82
N GLU A 96 -1.22 23.35 19.09
CA GLU A 96 -1.58 24.65 19.67
C GLU A 96 -0.38 25.61 19.72
N ASP A 97 0.79 25.10 20.11
CA ASP A 97 2.05 25.86 20.11
C ASP A 97 2.45 26.28 18.68
N LEU A 98 2.25 25.40 17.68
CA LEU A 98 2.42 25.76 16.27
C LEU A 98 1.48 26.89 15.84
N SER A 99 0.25 26.91 16.33
CA SER A 99 -0.71 27.98 16.02
C SER A 99 -0.30 29.32 16.64
N LYS A 100 0.39 29.32 17.78
CA LYS A 100 0.80 30.54 18.50
C LYS A 100 2.16 31.06 18.04
N ASP A 101 3.14 30.17 17.99
CA ASP A 101 4.55 30.51 17.81
C ASP A 101 5.03 30.30 16.36
N GLY A 102 4.20 29.68 15.52
CA GLY A 102 4.46 29.48 14.10
C GLY A 102 5.73 28.66 13.85
N GLU A 103 6.64 29.19 13.02
CA GLU A 103 7.89 28.54 12.62
C GLU A 103 8.87 28.32 13.79
N ASN A 104 8.71 29.05 14.90
CA ASN A 104 9.55 28.88 16.10
C ASN A 104 9.12 27.69 16.98
N SER A 105 7.98 27.07 16.67
CA SER A 105 7.53 25.86 17.36
C SER A 105 8.29 24.62 16.87
N GLU A 106 8.32 23.56 17.68
CA GLU A 106 8.98 22.29 17.31
C GLU A 106 8.43 21.73 15.99
N LEU A 107 7.10 21.70 15.84
CA LEU A 107 6.45 21.29 14.59
C LEU A 107 6.71 22.26 13.43
N GLY A 108 6.81 23.56 13.71
CA GLY A 108 7.11 24.59 12.72
C GLY A 108 8.50 24.42 12.11
N SER A 109 9.50 24.20 12.96
CA SER A 109 10.88 23.92 12.54
C SER A 109 10.99 22.64 11.72
N LEU A 110 10.22 21.61 12.07
CA LEU A 110 10.15 20.35 11.32
C LEU A 110 9.49 20.58 9.96
N LEU A 111 8.39 21.34 9.90
CA LEU A 111 7.72 21.67 8.65
C LEU A 111 8.63 22.47 7.71
N ALA A 112 9.41 23.43 8.23
CA ALA A 112 10.39 24.17 7.46
C ALA A 112 11.47 23.23 6.88
N LYS A 113 12.02 22.33 7.71
CA LYS A 113 13.00 21.31 7.27
C LYS A 113 12.44 20.39 6.18
N TRP A 114 11.17 20.01 6.26
CA TRP A 114 10.50 19.22 5.22
C TRP A 114 10.24 20.00 3.93
N LYS A 115 9.99 21.32 4.03
CA LYS A 115 9.84 22.17 2.85
C LYS A 115 11.14 22.36 2.08
N GLU A 116 12.27 22.32 2.78
CA GLU A 116 13.62 22.34 2.19
C GLU A 116 14.10 20.95 1.73
N PHE A 117 13.37 19.88 2.08
CA PHE A 117 13.73 18.52 1.72
C PHE A 117 13.44 18.25 0.24
N ASP A 118 14.52 18.02 -0.53
CA ASP A 118 14.48 17.58 -1.92
C ASP A 118 14.60 16.04 -1.96
N PRO A 119 13.56 15.30 -2.40
CA PRO A 119 13.55 13.83 -2.38
C PRO A 119 14.59 13.18 -3.31
N GLU A 120 15.20 13.92 -4.24
CA GLU A 120 16.27 13.44 -5.12
C GLU A 120 17.65 13.48 -4.45
N ARG A 121 17.83 14.29 -3.40
CA ARG A 121 19.08 14.40 -2.64
C ARG A 121 19.04 13.41 -1.48
N GLY A 122 19.19 12.13 -1.80
CA GLY A 122 19.16 11.02 -0.85
C GLY A 122 20.31 11.02 0.14
N ASP A 123 20.26 11.90 1.14
CA ASP A 123 21.16 11.89 2.29
C ASP A 123 20.34 11.95 3.58
N ILE A 124 20.07 10.77 4.13
CA ILE A 124 19.81 10.61 5.56
C ILE A 124 20.87 9.63 6.07
N SER A 125 22.05 10.15 6.41
CA SER A 125 23.01 9.43 7.24
C SER A 125 22.52 9.49 8.70
N PRO A 126 22.66 8.40 9.48
CA PRO A 126 22.03 8.25 10.81
C PRO A 126 22.49 9.26 11.86
#